data_AF-A0A7W0EQZ5-F1
#
_entry.id   AF-A0A7W0EQZ5-F1
#
_cell.length_a   1.000
_cell.length_b   1.000
_cell.length_c   1.000
_cell.angle_alpha   90.00
_cell.angle_beta   90.00
_cell.angle_gamma   90.00
#
_symmetry.space_group_name_H-M   'P 1'
#
loop_
_entity.id
_entity.type
_entity.pdbx_description
1 polymer ?
#
loop_
_entity_poly.entity_id
_entity_poly.type
_entity_poly.pdbx_seq_one_letter_code
_entity_poly.pdbx_strand_id
1 'polypeptide(L)'
;MQNKTPSDIILWFFLAVFLASTFLIGWLFWPFISIIVIASVVTGIFNPVYKFIKVKDKINPPFASFLTCIIIFIVLFVPIVFFVGILSNEAYELYLTAKSAVLGKHIKSLLESTKILESANNILSNFNFKLTGEELNKAISELGKMVGLFLYEQASAIASNVFKLLMNFFFMLLIIYFLFIDGTKIISFIIGLSPLPNEQNEKLVQKFKDMAGAILIGNGLGGLIQGTLGGLVFMMFGFKSPFLWGVIMALLAFLPIIGIGVVFIPAAGYLFLTGRVAAGIFFIIFYLILSGGVEYIFKPKLVGERVKMHTLLVFFSIIGGLKLFGILGIIYGPLVVTAFLTLTDIYHSSYQKMIEPMRK
;
A
#
# COMPACT_ATOMS: atom_id res chain seq x y z
N MET A 1 -18.23 -12.52 57.47
CA MET A 1 -17.32 -13.16 56.49
C MET A 1 -18.17 -14.05 55.60
N GLN A 2 -18.59 -13.54 54.43
CA GLN A 2 -19.42 -14.30 53.49
C GLN A 2 -18.56 -15.37 52.82
N ASN A 3 -18.97 -16.63 52.95
CA ASN A 3 -18.41 -17.77 52.24
C ASN A 3 -18.50 -17.50 50.72
N LYS A 4 -17.37 -17.19 50.07
CA LYS A 4 -17.26 -17.32 48.60
C LYS A 4 -17.53 -18.79 48.28
N THR A 5 -18.60 -19.06 47.56
CA THR A 5 -18.98 -20.43 47.21
C THR A 5 -17.96 -21.01 46.21
N PRO A 6 -17.82 -22.34 46.09
CA PRO A 6 -16.96 -22.98 45.08
C PRO A 6 -17.23 -22.50 43.64
N SER A 7 -18.46 -22.03 43.38
CA SER A 7 -18.88 -21.46 42.10
C SER A 7 -18.08 -20.21 41.69
N ASP A 8 -17.74 -19.34 42.65
CA ASP A 8 -16.98 -18.13 42.35
C ASP A 8 -15.56 -18.48 41.94
N ILE A 9 -14.94 -19.45 42.62
CA ILE A 9 -13.57 -19.90 42.32
C ILE A 9 -13.51 -20.52 40.92
N ILE A 10 -14.50 -21.33 40.55
CA ILE A 10 -14.59 -21.94 39.21
C ILE A 10 -14.74 -20.85 38.13
N LEU A 11 -15.60 -19.85 38.37
CA LEU A 11 -15.80 -18.75 37.42
C LEU A 11 -14.52 -17.92 37.22
N TRP A 12 -13.84 -17.53 38.31
CA TRP A 12 -12.59 -16.77 38.23
C TRP A 12 -11.46 -17.58 37.57
N PHE A 13 -11.37 -18.88 37.87
CA PHE A 13 -10.42 -19.77 37.21
C PHE A 13 -10.72 -19.87 35.70
N PHE A 14 -11.99 -20.10 35.32
CA PHE A 14 -12.40 -20.13 33.93
C PHE A 14 -12.09 -18.81 33.21
N LEU A 15 -12.42 -17.66 33.79
CA LEU A 15 -12.12 -16.35 33.21
C LEU A 15 -10.62 -16.13 33.04
N ALA A 16 -9.81 -16.52 34.02
CA ALA A 16 -8.36 -16.42 33.93
C ALA A 16 -7.80 -17.28 32.79
N VAL A 17 -8.24 -18.54 32.68
CA VAL A 17 -7.83 -19.45 31.60
C VAL A 17 -8.33 -18.97 30.25
N PHE A 18 -9.56 -18.44 30.16
CA PHE A 18 -10.13 -17.90 28.94
C PHE A 18 -9.36 -16.66 28.46
N LEU A 19 -9.03 -15.73 29.36
CA LEU A 19 -8.22 -14.56 29.03
C LEU A 19 -6.79 -14.96 28.62
N ALA A 20 -6.17 -15.91 29.32
CA ALA A 20 -4.86 -16.44 28.95
C ALA A 20 -4.87 -17.12 27.57
N SER A 21 -5.89 -17.93 27.29
CA SER A 21 -6.09 -18.57 25.99
C SER A 21 -6.30 -17.54 24.87
N THR A 22 -7.12 -16.52 25.12
CA THR A 22 -7.35 -15.40 24.18
C THR A 22 -6.06 -14.65 23.90
N PHE A 23 -5.25 -14.39 24.92
CA PHE A 23 -3.95 -13.74 24.78
C PHE A 23 -2.97 -14.59 23.96
N LEU A 24 -2.87 -15.89 24.25
CA LEU A 24 -1.99 -16.82 23.52
C LEU A 24 -2.38 -16.93 22.05
N ILE A 25 -3.68 -16.99 21.75
CA ILE A 25 -4.21 -16.95 20.38
C ILE A 25 -3.79 -15.63 19.71
N GLY A 26 -4.00 -14.49 20.37
CA GLY A 26 -3.59 -13.18 19.83
C GLY A 26 -2.10 -13.12 19.51
N TRP A 27 -1.25 -13.65 20.38
CA TRP A 27 0.20 -13.70 20.17
C TRP A 27 0.58 -14.67 19.03
N LEU A 28 -0.06 -15.83 18.95
CA LEU A 28 0.17 -16.81 17.89
C LEU A 28 -0.17 -16.24 16.50
N PHE A 29 -1.29 -15.52 16.39
CA PHE A 29 -1.73 -14.94 15.12
C PHE A 29 -1.06 -13.61 14.78
N TRP A 30 -0.37 -12.96 15.74
CA TRP A 30 0.31 -11.68 15.55
C TRP A 30 1.18 -11.60 14.28
N PRO A 31 2.02 -12.60 13.95
CA PRO A 31 2.85 -12.55 12.73
C PRO A 31 2.02 -12.55 11.44
N PHE A 32 0.79 -13.09 11.49
CA PHE A 32 -0.10 -13.25 10.34
C PHE A 32 -1.10 -12.10 10.19
N ILE A 33 -1.24 -11.21 11.18
CA ILE A 33 -2.22 -10.09 11.14
C ILE A 33 -2.07 -9.27 9.86
N SER A 34 -0.83 -8.93 9.49
CA SER A 34 -0.51 -8.25 8.25
C SER A 34 -1.04 -8.97 7.01
N ILE A 35 -0.87 -10.29 6.94
CA ILE A 35 -1.31 -11.12 5.83
C ILE A 35 -2.84 -11.23 5.81
N ILE A 36 -3.46 -11.41 6.98
CA ILE A 36 -4.92 -11.48 7.13
C ILE A 36 -5.59 -10.19 6.66
N VAL A 37 -5.00 -9.03 6.97
CA VAL A 37 -5.54 -7.72 6.59
C VAL A 37 -5.39 -7.49 5.09
N ILE A 38 -4.21 -7.76 4.51
CA ILE A 38 -4.04 -7.69 3.04
C ILE A 38 -4.99 -8.67 2.35
N ALA A 39 -5.09 -9.90 2.84
CA ALA A 39 -6.02 -10.90 2.33
C ALA A 39 -7.46 -10.39 2.36
N SER A 40 -7.91 -9.81 3.49
CA SER A 40 -9.26 -9.26 3.63
C SER A 40 -9.55 -8.13 2.64
N VAL A 41 -8.55 -7.27 2.40
CA VAL A 41 -8.61 -6.16 1.42
C VAL A 41 -8.73 -6.73 0.00
N VAL A 42 -7.87 -7.68 -0.37
CA VAL A 42 -7.90 -8.34 -1.68
C VAL A 42 -9.20 -9.12 -1.88
N THR A 43 -9.68 -9.84 -0.87
CA THR A 43 -11.00 -10.50 -0.85
C THR A 43 -12.10 -9.48 -1.14
N GLY A 44 -12.07 -8.30 -0.51
CA GLY A 44 -13.01 -7.22 -0.77
C GLY A 44 -13.00 -6.73 -2.22
N ILE A 45 -11.81 -6.54 -2.81
CA ILE A 45 -11.63 -6.13 -4.22
C ILE A 45 -12.19 -7.17 -5.19
N PHE A 46 -11.87 -8.44 -4.96
CA PHE A 46 -12.23 -9.53 -5.86
C PHE A 46 -13.58 -10.17 -5.53
N ASN A 47 -14.31 -9.67 -4.53
CA ASN A 47 -15.65 -10.13 -4.19
C ASN A 47 -16.65 -10.05 -5.37
N PRO A 48 -16.66 -9.00 -6.22
CA PRO A 48 -17.49 -8.98 -7.42
C PRO A 48 -17.15 -10.11 -8.38
N VAL A 49 -15.86 -10.43 -8.55
CA VAL A 49 -15.38 -11.54 -9.40
C VAL A 49 -15.82 -12.88 -8.83
N TYR A 50 -15.65 -13.08 -7.51
CA TYR A 50 -16.12 -14.28 -6.82
C TYR A 50 -17.64 -14.48 -6.98
N LYS A 51 -18.44 -13.43 -6.77
CA LYS A 51 -19.90 -13.47 -6.94
C LYS A 51 -20.31 -13.71 -8.39
N PHE A 52 -19.58 -13.14 -9.34
CA PHE A 52 -19.79 -13.38 -10.76
C PHE A 52 -19.55 -14.84 -11.11
N ILE A 53 -18.44 -15.44 -10.65
CA ILE A 53 -18.11 -16.85 -10.85
C ILE A 53 -19.12 -17.77 -10.16
N LYS A 54 -19.61 -17.41 -8.97
CA LYS A 54 -20.60 -18.21 -8.24
C LYS A 54 -21.95 -18.34 -8.99
N VAL A 55 -22.18 -17.59 -10.08
CA VAL A 55 -23.37 -17.60 -10.98
C VAL A 55 -24.64 -18.13 -10.31
N LYS A 56 -25.37 -17.27 -9.58
CA LYS A 56 -26.65 -17.61 -8.92
C LYS A 56 -26.63 -18.97 -8.19
N ASP A 57 -25.58 -19.21 -7.40
CA ASP A 57 -25.39 -20.41 -6.57
C ASP A 57 -25.28 -21.75 -7.35
N LYS A 58 -25.02 -21.71 -8.66
CA LYS A 58 -24.82 -22.94 -9.45
C LYS A 58 -23.47 -23.62 -9.21
N ILE A 59 -22.48 -22.88 -8.70
CA ILE A 59 -21.13 -23.37 -8.45
C ILE A 59 -20.89 -23.48 -6.94
N ASN A 60 -20.30 -24.60 -6.52
CA ASN A 60 -19.93 -24.84 -5.13
C ASN A 60 -18.97 -23.75 -4.62
N PRO A 61 -19.18 -23.20 -3.40
CA PRO A 61 -18.35 -22.12 -2.86
C PRO A 61 -16.83 -22.41 -2.87
N PRO A 62 -16.35 -23.63 -2.53
CA PRO A 62 -14.94 -23.99 -2.62
C PRO A 62 -14.35 -23.86 -4.03
N PHE A 63 -15.11 -24.24 -5.06
CA PHE A 63 -14.64 -24.19 -6.44
C PHE A 63 -14.62 -22.76 -6.99
N ALA A 64 -15.66 -21.97 -6.70
CA ALA A 64 -15.70 -20.55 -7.06
C ALA A 64 -14.56 -19.77 -6.39
N SER A 65 -14.26 -20.08 -5.12
CA SER A 65 -13.16 -19.48 -4.37
C SER A 65 -11.80 -19.85 -4.98
N PHE A 66 -11.60 -21.13 -5.31
CA PHE A 66 -10.38 -21.59 -5.98
C PHE A 66 -10.14 -20.89 -7.33
N LEU A 67 -11.17 -20.80 -8.19
CA LEU A 67 -11.05 -20.14 -9.49
C LEU A 67 -10.75 -18.63 -9.32
N THR A 68 -11.36 -17.98 -8.33
CA THR A 68 -11.05 -16.59 -8.00
C THR A 68 -9.61 -16.43 -7.52
N CYS A 69 -9.09 -17.37 -6.71
CA CYS A 69 -7.70 -17.36 -6.27
C CYS A 69 -6.71 -17.55 -7.44
N ILE A 70 -7.06 -18.35 -8.46
CA ILE A 70 -6.26 -18.45 -9.69
C ILE A 70 -6.21 -17.10 -10.43
N ILE A 71 -7.35 -16.42 -10.55
CA ILE A 71 -7.38 -15.09 -11.16
C ILE A 71 -6.53 -14.10 -10.37
N ILE A 72 -6.64 -14.09 -9.04
CA ILE A 72 -5.82 -13.24 -8.17
C ILE A 72 -4.33 -13.57 -8.33
N PHE A 73 -3.98 -14.86 -8.39
CA PHE A 73 -2.61 -15.31 -8.64
C PHE A 73 -2.11 -14.72 -9.96
N ILE A 74 -2.86 -14.87 -11.06
CA ILE A 74 -2.44 -14.36 -12.37
C ILE A 74 -2.32 -12.83 -12.35
N VAL A 75 -3.31 -12.12 -11.81
CA VAL A 75 -3.38 -10.65 -11.81
C VAL A 75 -2.31 -10.02 -10.93
N LEU A 76 -1.94 -10.63 -9.80
CA LEU A 76 -0.94 -10.07 -8.89
C LEU A 76 0.46 -10.66 -9.11
N PHE A 77 0.58 -11.97 -9.22
CA PHE A 77 1.88 -12.64 -9.24
C PHE A 77 2.62 -12.45 -10.57
N VAL A 78 1.92 -12.56 -11.71
CA VAL A 78 2.56 -12.47 -13.04
C VAL A 78 3.17 -11.09 -13.27
N PRO A 79 2.47 -9.95 -13.04
CA PRO A 79 3.09 -8.64 -13.19
C PRO A 79 4.27 -8.42 -12.25
N ILE A 80 4.21 -8.93 -11.01
CA ILE A 80 5.32 -8.80 -10.05
C ILE A 80 6.55 -9.56 -10.53
N VAL A 81 6.40 -10.83 -10.94
CA VAL A 81 7.55 -11.63 -11.43
C VAL A 81 8.14 -11.02 -12.69
N PHE A 82 7.28 -10.60 -13.63
CA PHE A 82 7.73 -9.96 -14.87
C PHE A 82 8.45 -8.64 -14.58
N PHE A 83 7.92 -7.82 -13.68
CA PHE A 83 8.52 -6.58 -13.24
C PHE A 83 9.88 -6.81 -12.57
N VAL A 84 9.98 -7.75 -11.63
CA VAL A 84 11.24 -8.09 -10.97
C VAL A 84 12.25 -8.59 -11.99
N GLY A 85 11.84 -9.41 -12.97
CA GLY A 85 12.71 -9.89 -14.04
C GLY A 85 13.25 -8.76 -14.92
N ILE A 86 12.39 -7.87 -15.40
CA ILE A 86 12.79 -6.70 -16.21
C ILE A 86 13.68 -5.77 -15.40
N LEU A 87 13.24 -5.38 -14.20
CA LEU A 87 13.99 -4.46 -13.35
C LEU A 87 15.35 -5.03 -12.96
N SER A 88 15.45 -6.34 -12.69
CA SER A 88 16.73 -6.98 -12.38
C SER A 88 17.69 -6.94 -13.57
N ASN A 89 17.18 -7.20 -14.78
CA ASN A 89 17.99 -7.14 -16.00
C ASN A 89 18.43 -5.70 -16.32
N GLU A 90 17.51 -4.74 -16.27
CA GLU A 90 17.82 -3.31 -16.49
C GLU A 90 18.75 -2.76 -15.40
N ALA A 91 18.54 -3.09 -14.12
CA ALA A 91 19.43 -2.69 -13.04
C ALA A 91 20.82 -3.32 -13.18
N TYR A 92 20.91 -4.57 -13.64
CA TYR A 92 22.19 -5.24 -13.89
C TYR A 92 22.95 -4.61 -15.07
N GLU A 93 22.28 -4.32 -16.19
CA GLU A 93 22.88 -3.61 -17.32
C GLU A 93 23.30 -2.19 -16.94
N LEU A 94 22.49 -1.50 -16.14
CA LEU A 94 22.80 -0.17 -15.63
C LEU A 94 24.00 -0.20 -14.69
N TYR A 95 24.11 -1.22 -13.84
CA TYR A 95 25.30 -1.46 -13.01
C TYR A 95 26.55 -1.72 -13.86
N LEU A 96 26.47 -2.54 -14.90
CA LEU A 96 27.60 -2.79 -15.82
C LEU A 96 28.01 -1.51 -16.57
N THR A 97 27.04 -0.73 -17.02
CA THR A 97 27.26 0.54 -17.73
C THR A 97 27.87 1.59 -16.81
N ALA A 98 27.41 1.69 -15.56
CA ALA A 98 27.96 2.57 -14.53
C ALA A 98 29.36 2.16 -14.07
N LYS A 99 29.66 0.85 -14.06
CA LYS A 99 30.98 0.31 -13.74
C LYS A 99 31.98 0.55 -14.87
N SER A 100 31.52 0.58 -16.12
CA SER A 100 32.37 0.92 -17.27
C SER A 100 32.66 2.43 -17.29
N ALA A 101 33.90 2.83 -17.62
CA ALA A 101 34.32 4.23 -17.76
C ALA A 101 33.57 5.04 -18.85
N VAL A 102 32.52 4.47 -19.45
CA VAL A 102 31.66 5.04 -20.50
C VAL A 102 30.77 6.14 -19.93
N LEU A 103 30.29 6.03 -18.68
CA LEU A 103 29.47 7.08 -18.05
C LEU A 103 30.23 8.42 -17.98
N GLY A 104 31.52 8.37 -17.62
CA GLY A 104 32.37 9.56 -17.55
C GLY A 104 32.62 10.21 -18.91
N LYS A 105 32.56 9.47 -20.02
CA LYS A 105 32.75 10.03 -21.38
C LYS A 105 31.45 10.55 -21.99
N HIS A 106 30.33 9.84 -21.82
CA HIS A 106 29.03 10.27 -22.35
C HIS A 106 28.46 11.47 -21.59
N ILE A 107 28.57 11.48 -20.26
CA ILE A 107 28.10 12.61 -19.45
C ILE A 107 28.98 13.84 -19.73
N LYS A 108 30.29 13.67 -19.89
CA LYS A 108 31.21 14.78 -20.21
C LYS A 108 30.93 15.40 -21.59
N SER A 109 30.68 14.61 -22.64
CA SER A 109 30.35 15.19 -23.96
C SER A 109 28.92 15.76 -24.05
N LEU A 110 27.97 15.26 -23.26
CA LEU A 110 26.61 15.80 -23.19
C LEU A 110 26.54 17.10 -22.35
N LEU A 111 27.35 17.22 -21.29
CA LEU A 111 27.47 18.45 -20.50
C LEU A 111 28.20 19.55 -21.27
N GLU A 112 29.26 19.21 -22.02
CA GLU A 112 29.98 20.18 -22.86
C GLU A 112 29.12 20.66 -24.05
N SER A 113 28.11 19.89 -24.47
CA SER A 113 27.25 20.22 -25.62
C SER A 113 25.91 20.87 -25.28
N THR A 114 25.49 20.93 -24.00
CA THR A 114 24.21 21.53 -23.61
C THR A 114 24.38 22.90 -22.94
N LYS A 115 23.73 23.93 -23.52
CA LYS A 115 23.51 25.30 -22.98
C LYS A 115 22.92 25.36 -21.56
N ILE A 116 22.55 24.21 -20.98
CA ILE A 116 21.95 24.05 -19.65
C ILE A 116 22.97 24.42 -18.57
N LEU A 117 24.25 24.07 -18.75
CA LEU A 117 25.30 24.39 -17.78
C LEU A 117 25.62 25.89 -17.76
N GLU A 118 25.57 26.56 -18.91
CA GLU A 118 25.64 28.02 -19.02
C GLU A 118 24.41 28.73 -18.43
N SER A 119 23.19 28.26 -18.71
CA SER A 119 21.97 28.84 -18.13
C SER A 119 21.87 28.64 -16.62
N ALA A 120 22.30 27.48 -16.11
CA ALA A 120 22.39 27.24 -14.68
C ALA A 120 23.46 28.14 -14.03
N ASN A 121 24.65 28.26 -14.63
CA ASN A 121 25.70 29.15 -14.13
C ASN A 121 25.33 30.64 -14.20
N ASN A 122 24.50 31.08 -15.16
CA ASN A 122 24.00 32.46 -15.19
C ASN A 122 22.98 32.78 -14.10
N ILE A 123 22.28 31.77 -13.57
CA ILE A 123 21.35 31.93 -12.44
C ILE A 123 22.11 31.82 -11.10
N LEU A 124 23.08 30.91 -11.02
CA LEU A 124 23.89 30.65 -9.83
C LEU A 124 25.03 31.66 -9.61
N SER A 125 25.47 32.36 -10.66
CA SER A 125 26.45 33.45 -10.57
C SER A 125 25.95 34.61 -9.70
N ASN A 126 24.64 34.85 -9.65
CA ASN A 126 24.01 35.82 -8.74
C ASN A 126 24.17 35.47 -7.26
N PHE A 127 24.54 34.22 -6.94
CA PHE A 127 24.79 33.71 -5.59
C PHE A 127 26.26 33.33 -5.34
N ASN A 128 27.20 33.74 -6.20
CA ASN A 128 28.64 33.40 -6.14
C ASN A 128 28.97 31.90 -6.21
N PHE A 129 28.05 31.05 -6.66
CA PHE A 129 28.32 29.64 -6.93
C PHE A 129 28.59 29.45 -8.41
N LYS A 130 29.76 28.89 -8.75
CA LYS A 130 30.06 28.38 -10.09
C LYS A 130 30.00 26.86 -10.03
N LEU A 131 28.98 26.27 -10.64
CA LEU A 131 28.97 24.83 -10.85
C LEU A 131 29.98 24.53 -11.96
N THR A 132 31.10 23.91 -11.59
CA THR A 132 32.05 23.39 -12.59
C THR A 132 31.55 22.09 -13.19
N GLY A 133 31.93 21.82 -14.44
CA GLY A 133 31.59 20.56 -15.11
C GLY A 133 32.10 19.32 -14.36
N GLU A 134 33.17 19.46 -13.58
CA GLU A 134 33.68 18.40 -12.69
C GLU A 134 32.81 18.18 -11.46
N GLU A 135 32.36 19.24 -10.78
CA GLU A 135 31.45 19.12 -9.62
C GLU A 135 30.10 18.55 -10.02
N LEU A 136 29.55 18.95 -11.17
CA LEU A 136 28.30 18.40 -11.70
C LEU A 136 28.46 16.93 -12.09
N ASN A 137 29.58 16.56 -12.74
CA ASN A 137 29.90 15.16 -13.03
C ASN A 137 30.03 14.32 -11.75
N LYS A 138 30.66 14.89 -10.71
CA LYS A 138 30.77 14.25 -9.39
C LYS A 138 29.40 14.02 -8.78
N ALA A 139 28.54 15.05 -8.76
CA ALA A 139 27.19 14.95 -8.24
C ALA A 139 26.34 13.93 -9.00
N ILE A 140 26.41 13.91 -10.34
CA ILE A 140 25.68 12.93 -11.17
C ILE A 140 26.23 11.52 -10.96
N SER A 141 27.55 11.35 -10.85
CA SER A 141 28.16 10.04 -10.58
C SER A 141 27.83 9.53 -9.18
N GLU A 142 27.80 10.40 -8.18
CA GLU A 142 27.40 10.08 -6.80
C GLU A 142 25.92 9.74 -6.71
N LEU A 143 25.05 10.50 -7.38
CA LEU A 143 23.62 10.18 -7.50
C LEU A 143 23.40 8.85 -8.24
N GLY A 144 24.12 8.61 -9.34
CA GLY A 144 24.06 7.36 -10.10
C GLY A 144 24.52 6.16 -9.28
N LYS A 145 25.59 6.31 -8.49
CA LYS A 145 26.04 5.29 -7.53
C LYS A 145 25.03 5.08 -6.41
N MET A 146 24.47 6.13 -5.83
CA MET A 146 23.47 6.04 -4.77
C MET A 146 22.21 5.32 -5.25
N VAL A 147 21.69 5.69 -6.43
CA VAL A 147 20.54 5.02 -7.05
C VAL A 147 20.90 3.59 -7.45
N GLY A 148 22.07 3.35 -8.04
CA GLY A 148 22.52 2.01 -8.43
C GLY A 148 22.70 1.07 -7.22
N LEU A 149 23.29 1.56 -6.14
CA LEU A 149 23.44 0.82 -4.88
C LEU A 149 22.08 0.56 -4.23
N PHE A 150 21.20 1.57 -4.16
CA PHE A 150 19.84 1.40 -3.67
C PHE A 150 19.07 0.35 -4.48
N LEU A 151 19.12 0.41 -5.81
CA LEU A 151 18.46 -0.57 -6.69
C LEU A 151 19.06 -1.97 -6.51
N TYR A 152 20.39 -2.09 -6.39
CA TYR A 152 21.06 -3.36 -6.16
C TYR A 152 20.71 -3.97 -4.79
N GLU A 153 20.75 -3.17 -3.72
CA GLU A 153 20.39 -3.62 -2.37
C GLU A 153 18.93 -4.06 -2.31
N GLN A 154 18.03 -3.30 -2.94
CA GLN A 154 16.61 -3.67 -3.01
C GLN A 154 16.39 -4.93 -3.86
N ALA A 155 17.04 -5.04 -5.03
CA ALA A 155 16.96 -6.23 -5.86
C ALA A 155 17.54 -7.46 -5.16
N SER A 156 18.67 -7.30 -4.46
CA SER A 156 19.32 -8.34 -3.66
C SER A 156 18.45 -8.78 -2.47
N ALA A 157 17.83 -7.82 -1.76
CA ALA A 157 16.91 -8.11 -0.66
C ALA A 157 15.64 -8.82 -1.14
N ILE A 158 15.13 -8.46 -2.32
CA ILE A 158 14.01 -9.17 -2.96
C ILE A 158 14.46 -10.59 -3.34
N ALA A 159 15.63 -10.72 -3.99
CA ALA A 159 16.21 -12.00 -4.42
C ALA A 159 16.47 -12.94 -3.23
N SER A 160 17.03 -12.44 -2.12
CA SER A 160 17.29 -13.23 -0.92
C SER A 160 16.01 -13.64 -0.18
N ASN A 161 14.90 -12.90 -0.38
CA ASN A 161 13.62 -13.15 0.26
C ASN A 161 12.54 -13.69 -0.69
N VAL A 162 12.87 -14.15 -1.91
CA VAL A 162 11.86 -14.68 -2.84
C VAL A 162 11.07 -15.82 -2.20
N PHE A 163 11.74 -16.72 -1.48
CA PHE A 163 11.06 -17.80 -0.76
C PHE A 163 10.06 -17.28 0.29
N LYS A 164 10.45 -16.25 1.06
CA LYS A 164 9.58 -15.61 2.06
C LYS A 164 8.38 -14.90 1.39
N LEU A 165 8.62 -14.24 0.26
CA LEU A 165 7.57 -13.58 -0.52
C LEU A 165 6.57 -14.61 -1.07
N LEU A 166 7.06 -15.72 -1.63
CA LEU A 166 6.25 -16.83 -2.12
C LEU A 166 5.41 -17.45 -1.00
N MET A 167 6.00 -17.72 0.17
CA MET A 167 5.29 -18.26 1.32
C MET A 167 4.20 -17.30 1.81
N ASN A 168 4.52 -16.01 1.98
CA ASN A 168 3.55 -15.01 2.39
C ASN A 168 2.41 -14.87 1.38
N PHE A 169 2.72 -14.91 0.09
CA PHE A 169 1.72 -14.85 -0.99
C PHE A 169 0.82 -16.10 -0.99
N PHE A 170 1.39 -17.28 -0.76
CA PHE A 170 0.63 -18.52 -0.64
C PHE A 170 -0.30 -18.50 0.59
N PHE A 171 0.20 -18.08 1.76
CA PHE A 171 -0.64 -17.91 2.95
C PHE A 171 -1.76 -16.88 2.73
N MET A 172 -1.46 -15.78 2.03
CA MET A 172 -2.47 -14.79 1.66
C MET A 172 -3.57 -15.42 0.80
N LEU A 173 -3.22 -16.19 -0.24
CA LEU A 173 -4.20 -16.90 -1.07
C LEU A 173 -5.02 -17.91 -0.27
N LEU A 174 -4.39 -18.62 0.67
CA LEU A 174 -5.09 -19.55 1.56
C LEU A 174 -6.11 -18.82 2.44
N ILE A 175 -5.74 -17.68 3.01
CA ILE A 175 -6.67 -16.86 3.81
C ILE A 175 -7.80 -16.31 2.93
N ILE A 176 -7.49 -15.78 1.74
CA ILE A 176 -8.50 -15.30 0.78
C ILE A 176 -9.48 -16.42 0.44
N TYR A 177 -8.97 -17.64 0.22
CA TYR A 177 -9.77 -18.81 -0.13
C TYR A 177 -10.83 -19.09 0.94
N PHE A 178 -10.41 -19.14 2.22
CA PHE A 178 -11.34 -19.36 3.34
C PHE A 178 -12.22 -18.15 3.63
N LEU A 179 -11.74 -16.92 3.43
CA LEU A 179 -12.56 -15.71 3.60
C LEU A 179 -13.73 -15.66 2.60
N PHE A 180 -13.55 -16.11 1.36
CA PHE A 180 -14.65 -16.20 0.41
C PHE A 180 -15.70 -17.25 0.78
N ILE A 181 -15.29 -18.36 1.41
CA ILE A 181 -16.19 -19.47 1.76
C ILE A 181 -16.90 -19.20 3.09
N ASP A 182 -16.13 -18.85 4.12
CA ASP A 182 -16.56 -18.81 5.53
C ASP A 182 -16.47 -17.41 6.16
N GLY A 183 -16.13 -16.35 5.39
CA GLY A 183 -15.97 -15.01 5.93
C GLY A 183 -17.18 -14.48 6.70
N THR A 184 -18.40 -14.83 6.27
CA THR A 184 -19.63 -14.49 7.01
C THR A 184 -19.72 -15.22 8.36
N LYS A 185 -19.35 -16.50 8.41
CA LYS A 185 -19.32 -17.29 9.65
C LYS A 185 -18.29 -16.75 10.63
N ILE A 186 -17.11 -16.36 10.15
CA ILE A 186 -16.05 -15.74 10.97
C ILE A 186 -16.57 -14.44 11.60
N ILE A 187 -17.21 -13.58 10.80
CA ILE A 187 -17.81 -12.33 11.30
C ILE A 187 -18.91 -12.63 12.33
N SER A 188 -19.81 -13.57 12.05
CA SER A 188 -20.88 -13.96 12.98
C SER A 188 -20.32 -14.54 14.29
N PHE A 189 -19.24 -15.32 14.24
CA PHE A 189 -18.56 -15.84 15.41
C PHE A 189 -17.97 -14.70 16.26
N ILE A 190 -17.27 -13.74 15.65
CA ILE A 190 -16.70 -12.58 16.35
C ILE A 190 -17.82 -11.74 16.99
N ILE A 191 -18.93 -11.50 16.27
CA ILE A 191 -20.10 -10.79 16.81
C ILE A 191 -20.70 -11.57 18.00
N GLY A 192 -20.79 -12.91 17.90
CA GLY A 192 -21.32 -13.76 18.97
C GLY A 192 -20.47 -13.79 20.24
N LEU A 193 -19.18 -13.45 20.16
CA LEU A 193 -18.31 -13.28 21.33
C LEU A 193 -18.45 -11.90 21.98
N SER A 194 -19.03 -10.93 21.28
CA SER A 194 -19.17 -9.56 21.78
C SER A 194 -20.29 -9.45 22.81
N PRO A 195 -20.07 -8.83 23.98
CA PRO A 195 -21.11 -8.58 24.96
C PRO A 195 -22.04 -7.42 24.56
N LEU A 196 -21.77 -6.74 23.44
CA LEU A 196 -22.58 -5.61 22.98
C LEU A 196 -23.92 -6.09 22.37
N PRO A 197 -24.98 -5.28 22.46
CA PRO A 197 -26.22 -5.51 21.72
C PRO A 197 -25.95 -5.69 20.21
N ASN A 198 -26.72 -6.57 19.56
CA ASN A 198 -26.55 -6.90 18.14
C ASN A 198 -26.55 -5.66 17.24
N GLU A 199 -27.43 -4.68 17.50
CA GLU A 199 -27.49 -3.43 16.73
C GLU A 199 -26.17 -2.63 16.78
N GLN A 200 -25.48 -2.63 17.93
CA GLN A 200 -24.20 -1.95 18.08
C GLN A 200 -23.08 -2.71 17.36
N ASN A 201 -23.07 -4.04 17.44
CA ASN A 201 -22.13 -4.88 16.70
C ASN A 201 -22.30 -4.71 15.18
N GLU A 202 -23.54 -4.71 14.68
CA GLU A 202 -23.86 -4.48 13.28
C GLU A 202 -23.43 -3.09 12.82
N LYS A 203 -23.66 -2.05 13.63
CA LYS A 203 -23.18 -0.69 13.37
C LYS A 203 -21.66 -0.65 13.24
N LEU A 204 -20.93 -1.32 14.13
CA LEU A 204 -19.47 -1.41 14.07
C LEU A 204 -19.02 -2.10 12.78
N VAL A 205 -19.55 -3.28 12.48
CA VAL A 205 -19.25 -4.04 11.27
C VAL A 205 -19.54 -3.24 10.00
N GLN A 206 -20.66 -2.51 9.97
CA GLN A 206 -21.01 -1.68 8.82
C GLN A 206 -20.02 -0.53 8.63
N LYS A 207 -19.62 0.16 9.71
CA LYS A 207 -18.61 1.22 9.65
C LYS A 207 -17.25 0.72 9.19
N PHE A 208 -16.85 -0.48 9.63
CA PHE A 208 -15.65 -1.15 9.12
C PHE A 208 -15.75 -1.46 7.62
N LYS A 209 -16.89 -1.99 7.16
CA LYS A 209 -17.13 -2.26 5.72
C LYS A 209 -17.12 -0.99 4.89
N ASP A 210 -17.73 0.09 5.37
CA ASP A 210 -17.75 1.38 4.69
C ASP A 210 -16.34 1.95 4.56
N MET A 211 -15.55 1.90 5.63
CA MET A 211 -14.15 2.34 5.64
C MET A 211 -13.27 1.49 4.73
N ALA A 212 -13.35 0.16 4.83
CA ALA A 212 -12.62 -0.74 3.94
C ALA A 212 -13.00 -0.48 2.48
N GLY A 213 -14.29 -0.37 2.17
CA GLY A 213 -14.78 -0.04 0.84
C GLY A 213 -14.29 1.31 0.34
N ALA A 214 -14.22 2.34 1.19
CA ALA A 214 -13.71 3.65 0.83
C ALA A 214 -12.21 3.62 0.50
N ILE A 215 -11.42 2.89 1.28
CA ILE A 215 -9.99 2.65 1.01
C ILE A 215 -9.82 1.90 -0.32
N LEU A 216 -10.63 0.87 -0.57
CA LEU A 216 -10.58 0.10 -1.81
C LEU A 216 -10.89 0.94 -3.04
N ILE A 217 -11.97 1.72 -2.99
CA ILE A 217 -12.36 2.60 -4.10
C ILE A 217 -11.33 3.71 -4.29
N GLY A 218 -10.83 4.30 -3.20
CA GLY A 218 -9.79 5.32 -3.26
C GLY A 218 -8.51 4.82 -3.91
N ASN A 219 -8.05 3.62 -3.55
CA ASN A 219 -6.89 2.99 -4.18
C ASN A 219 -7.15 2.57 -5.62
N GLY A 220 -8.33 2.02 -5.92
CA GLY A 220 -8.69 1.62 -7.28
C GLY A 220 -8.76 2.81 -8.24
N LEU A 221 -9.49 3.87 -7.87
CA LEU A 221 -9.57 5.10 -8.66
C LEU A 221 -8.22 5.81 -8.73
N GLY A 222 -7.48 5.86 -7.62
CA GLY A 222 -6.13 6.42 -7.59
C GLY A 222 -5.19 5.68 -8.54
N GLY A 223 -5.25 4.35 -8.56
CA GLY A 223 -4.48 3.51 -9.48
C GLY A 223 -4.89 3.69 -10.93
N LEU A 224 -6.19 3.82 -11.23
CA LEU A 224 -6.63 4.14 -12.59
C LEU A 224 -6.11 5.50 -13.06
N ILE A 225 -6.17 6.53 -12.20
CA ILE A 225 -5.63 7.86 -12.51
C ILE A 225 -4.13 7.77 -12.74
N GLN A 226 -3.39 7.17 -11.80
CA GLN A 226 -1.94 7.09 -11.85
C GLN A 226 -1.44 6.22 -13.01
N GLY A 227 -2.07 5.08 -13.27
CA GLY A 227 -1.72 4.19 -14.37
C GLY A 227 -2.07 4.77 -15.73
N THR A 228 -3.22 5.42 -15.87
CA THR A 228 -3.61 6.05 -17.15
C THR A 228 -2.70 7.23 -17.46
N LEU A 229 -2.53 8.16 -16.52
CA LEU A 229 -1.68 9.34 -16.71
C LEU A 229 -0.20 8.95 -16.86
N GLY A 230 0.27 7.98 -16.08
CA GLY A 230 1.60 7.44 -16.20
C GLY A 230 1.84 6.77 -17.56
N GLY A 231 0.90 5.95 -18.02
CA GLY A 231 0.95 5.30 -19.34
C GLY A 231 0.97 6.32 -20.48
N LEU A 232 0.18 7.39 -20.38
CA LEU A 232 0.19 8.50 -21.35
C LEU A 232 1.53 9.22 -21.38
N VAL A 233 2.13 9.49 -20.23
CA VAL A 233 3.48 10.08 -20.16
C VAL A 233 4.51 9.14 -20.80
N PHE A 234 4.45 7.84 -20.53
CA PHE A 234 5.33 6.87 -21.19
C PHE A 234 5.15 6.87 -22.71
N MET A 235 3.92 6.96 -23.19
CA MET A 235 3.60 7.06 -24.63
C MET A 235 4.17 8.33 -25.25
N MET A 236 3.98 9.49 -24.62
CA MET A 236 4.46 10.79 -25.11
C MET A 236 5.99 10.84 -25.24
N PHE A 237 6.71 10.16 -24.35
CA PHE A 237 8.17 10.17 -24.33
C PHE A 237 8.84 9.02 -25.11
N GLY A 238 8.03 8.17 -25.75
CA GLY A 238 8.49 7.11 -26.65
C GLY A 238 8.94 5.83 -25.96
N PHE A 239 8.50 5.58 -24.72
CA PHE A 239 8.80 4.32 -24.04
C PHE A 239 8.05 3.15 -24.70
N LYS A 240 8.69 1.98 -24.75
CA LYS A 240 8.07 0.77 -25.30
C LYS A 240 6.92 0.30 -24.40
N SER A 241 5.85 -0.20 -25.02
CA SER A 241 4.70 -0.79 -24.33
C SER A 241 4.06 0.12 -23.25
N PRO A 242 3.65 1.36 -23.58
CA PRO A 242 3.11 2.31 -22.60
C PRO A 242 1.84 1.81 -21.91
N PHE A 243 1.02 1.02 -22.62
CA PHE A 243 -0.16 0.37 -22.03
C PHE A 243 0.21 -0.60 -20.91
N LEU A 244 1.22 -1.45 -21.12
CA LEU A 244 1.69 -2.41 -20.12
C LEU A 244 2.20 -1.68 -18.88
N TRP A 245 3.02 -0.64 -19.06
CA TRP A 245 3.51 0.18 -17.96
C TRP A 245 2.40 0.91 -17.22
N GLY A 246 1.38 1.41 -17.94
CA GLY A 246 0.19 1.98 -17.33
C GLY A 246 -0.56 0.99 -16.43
N VAL A 247 -0.72 -0.26 -16.88
CA VAL A 247 -1.34 -1.32 -16.08
C VAL A 247 -0.48 -1.69 -14.86
N ILE A 248 0.84 -1.82 -15.04
CA ILE A 248 1.77 -2.09 -13.92
C ILE A 248 1.68 -0.96 -12.89
N MET A 249 1.70 0.30 -13.34
CA MET A 249 1.55 1.46 -12.46
C MET A 249 0.20 1.49 -11.74
N ALA A 250 -0.90 1.15 -12.42
CA ALA A 250 -2.22 1.06 -11.78
C ALA A 250 -2.27 0.00 -10.67
N LEU A 251 -1.60 -1.13 -10.86
CA LEU A 251 -1.48 -2.18 -9.83
C LEU A 251 -0.56 -1.74 -8.69
N LEU A 252 0.60 -1.17 -9.02
CA LEU A 252 1.57 -0.70 -8.02
C LEU A 252 1.03 0.47 -7.19
N ALA A 253 0.10 1.27 -7.71
CA ALA A 253 -0.57 2.34 -6.98
C ALA A 253 -1.35 1.88 -5.72
N PHE A 254 -1.65 0.58 -5.61
CA PHE A 254 -2.18 -0.02 -4.39
C PHE A 254 -1.13 -0.17 -3.29
N LEU A 255 0.16 -0.10 -3.62
CA LEU A 255 1.29 -0.06 -2.69
C LEU A 255 1.61 1.39 -2.37
N PRO A 256 1.29 1.89 -1.16
CA PRO A 256 1.57 3.26 -0.80
C PRO A 256 3.07 3.57 -0.78
N ILE A 257 3.43 4.84 -0.98
CA ILE A 257 4.82 5.39 -0.96
C ILE A 257 5.68 4.88 -2.11
N ILE A 258 5.72 3.56 -2.31
CA ILE A 258 6.43 2.87 -3.39
C ILE A 258 5.72 3.13 -4.72
N GLY A 259 4.41 2.81 -4.79
CA GLY A 259 3.48 3.23 -5.84
C GLY A 259 4.00 3.14 -7.26
N ILE A 260 3.65 4.15 -8.05
CA ILE A 260 4.19 4.37 -9.40
C ILE A 260 5.67 4.81 -9.42
N GLY A 261 6.24 5.14 -8.25
CA GLY A 261 7.62 5.60 -8.13
C GLY A 261 8.63 4.54 -8.59
N VAL A 262 8.31 3.25 -8.40
CA VAL A 262 9.16 2.14 -8.88
C VAL A 262 9.32 2.12 -10.39
N VAL A 263 8.39 2.74 -11.12
CA VAL A 263 8.42 2.85 -12.58
C VAL A 263 8.98 4.21 -12.99
N PHE A 264 8.52 5.29 -12.37
CA PHE A 264 8.92 6.66 -12.71
C PHE A 264 10.38 6.99 -12.37
N ILE A 265 10.90 6.52 -11.22
CA ILE A 265 12.26 6.85 -10.77
C ILE A 265 13.30 6.21 -11.69
N PRO A 266 13.25 4.89 -12.00
CA PRO A 266 14.17 4.30 -12.97
C PRO A 266 14.02 4.89 -14.37
N ALA A 267 12.79 5.19 -14.82
CA ALA A 267 12.57 5.82 -16.13
C ALA A 267 13.18 7.24 -16.20
N ALA A 268 13.09 8.02 -15.13
CA ALA A 268 13.79 9.30 -15.04
C ALA A 268 15.32 9.12 -15.08
N GLY A 269 15.84 8.13 -14.35
CA GLY A 269 17.25 7.73 -14.39
C GLY A 269 17.72 7.41 -15.81
N TYR A 270 16.97 6.59 -16.54
CA TYR A 270 17.23 6.26 -17.95
C TYR A 270 17.25 7.52 -18.85
N LEU A 271 16.31 8.45 -18.66
CA LEU A 271 16.27 9.70 -19.41
C LEU A 271 17.47 10.62 -19.12
N PHE A 272 17.93 10.67 -17.87
CA PHE A 272 19.15 11.39 -17.52
C PHE A 272 20.39 10.78 -18.18
N LEU A 273 20.51 9.45 -18.16
CA LEU A 273 21.63 8.73 -18.74
C LEU A 273 21.68 8.82 -20.27
N THR A 274 20.53 8.96 -20.92
CA THR A 274 20.43 9.16 -22.38
C THR A 274 20.55 10.62 -22.82
N GLY A 275 20.91 11.54 -21.91
CA GLY A 275 21.12 12.96 -22.20
C GLY A 275 19.84 13.79 -22.28
N ARG A 276 18.66 13.20 -22.06
CA ARG A 276 17.36 13.88 -22.07
C ARG A 276 17.05 14.48 -20.69
N VAL A 277 17.91 15.39 -20.21
CA VAL A 277 17.85 15.94 -18.84
C VAL A 277 16.49 16.61 -18.52
N ALA A 278 15.97 17.44 -19.42
CA ALA A 278 14.68 18.10 -19.23
C ALA A 278 13.52 17.10 -19.09
N ALA A 279 13.59 15.98 -19.83
CA ALA A 279 12.61 14.90 -19.74
C ALA A 279 12.72 14.16 -18.39
N GLY A 280 13.93 13.88 -17.92
CA GLY A 280 14.15 13.28 -16.60
C GLY A 280 13.61 14.15 -15.45
N ILE A 281 13.88 15.46 -15.49
CA ILE A 281 13.34 16.41 -14.50
C ILE A 281 11.80 16.41 -14.55
N PHE A 282 11.23 16.47 -15.75
CA PHE A 282 9.78 16.40 -15.93
C PHE A 282 9.20 15.13 -15.30
N PHE A 283 9.81 13.96 -15.50
CA PHE A 283 9.33 12.70 -14.91
C PHE A 283 9.31 12.74 -13.37
N ILE A 284 10.36 13.26 -12.74
CA ILE A 284 10.43 13.37 -11.27
C ILE A 284 9.37 14.34 -10.75
N ILE A 285 9.26 15.53 -11.34
CA ILE A 285 8.28 16.53 -10.92
C ILE A 285 6.86 16.01 -11.13
N PHE A 286 6.59 15.41 -12.29
CA PHE A 286 5.30 14.82 -12.61
C PHE A 286 4.94 13.70 -11.64
N TYR A 287 5.88 12.81 -11.32
CA TYR A 287 5.71 11.77 -10.30
C TYR A 287 5.34 12.35 -8.94
N LEU A 288 6.08 13.36 -8.45
CA LEU A 288 5.81 13.97 -7.15
C LEU A 288 4.43 14.63 -7.09
N ILE A 289 4.03 15.34 -8.15
CA ILE A 289 2.72 15.99 -8.24
C ILE A 289 1.61 14.94 -8.32
N LEU A 290 1.74 13.95 -9.22
CA LEU A 290 0.73 12.94 -9.45
C LEU A 290 0.56 12.01 -8.24
N SER A 291 1.68 11.48 -7.72
CA SER A 291 1.67 10.61 -6.55
C SER A 291 1.26 11.39 -5.31
N GLY A 292 1.84 12.57 -5.05
CA GLY A 292 1.50 13.38 -3.89
C GLY A 292 0.04 13.84 -3.88
N GLY A 293 -0.47 14.31 -5.02
CA GLY A 293 -1.87 14.71 -5.17
C GLY A 293 -2.84 13.55 -4.98
N VAL A 294 -2.52 12.37 -5.52
CA VAL A 294 -3.39 11.20 -5.39
C VAL A 294 -3.35 10.63 -3.96
N GLU A 295 -2.17 10.45 -3.37
CA GLU A 295 -1.99 9.81 -2.07
C GLU A 295 -2.44 10.70 -0.90
N TYR A 296 -2.13 11.99 -0.92
CA TYR A 296 -2.32 12.88 0.23
C TYR A 296 -3.52 13.82 0.13
N ILE A 297 -4.11 13.97 -1.06
CA ILE A 297 -5.28 14.83 -1.26
C ILE A 297 -6.48 14.02 -1.73
N PHE A 298 -6.38 13.35 -2.88
CA PHE A 298 -7.50 12.62 -3.47
C PHE A 298 -7.98 11.47 -2.59
N LYS A 299 -7.10 10.54 -2.20
CA LYS A 299 -7.48 9.38 -1.37
C LYS A 299 -8.07 9.81 -0.01
N PRO A 300 -7.46 10.72 0.78
CA PRO A 300 -8.04 11.13 2.07
C PRO A 300 -9.38 11.87 1.92
N LYS A 301 -9.53 12.70 0.88
CA LYS A 301 -10.80 13.40 0.61
C LYS A 301 -11.92 12.40 0.28
N LEU A 302 -11.66 11.46 -0.62
CA LEU A 302 -12.62 10.43 -1.01
C LEU A 302 -13.02 9.55 0.17
N VAL A 303 -12.06 9.16 1.01
CA VAL A 303 -12.32 8.37 2.22
C VAL A 303 -13.14 9.18 3.23
N GLY A 304 -12.80 10.45 3.45
CA GLY A 304 -13.53 11.33 4.36
C GLY A 304 -15.00 11.52 3.95
N GLU A 305 -15.24 11.80 2.67
CA GLU A 305 -16.60 11.96 2.11
C GLU A 305 -17.43 10.68 2.24
N ARG A 306 -16.81 9.52 1.99
CA ARG A 306 -17.53 8.24 1.98
C ARG A 306 -17.84 7.69 3.37
N VAL A 307 -16.97 7.96 4.36
CA VAL A 307 -17.13 7.45 5.74
C VAL A 307 -17.68 8.52 6.69
N LYS A 308 -17.98 9.72 6.18
CA LYS A 308 -18.40 10.90 6.97
C LYS A 308 -17.42 11.24 8.11
N MET A 309 -16.13 11.02 7.86
CA MET A 309 -15.05 11.37 8.78
C MET A 309 -14.38 12.66 8.30
N HIS A 310 -14.08 13.56 9.23
CA HIS A 310 -13.37 14.80 8.89
C HIS A 310 -12.04 14.49 8.20
N THR A 311 -11.77 15.09 7.04
CA THR A 311 -10.59 14.77 6.21
C THR A 311 -9.27 14.92 6.96
N LEU A 312 -9.17 15.90 7.87
CA LEU A 312 -7.98 16.08 8.71
C LEU A 312 -7.71 14.87 9.62
N LEU A 313 -8.76 14.25 10.17
CA LEU A 313 -8.62 13.01 10.96
C LEU A 313 -8.17 11.86 10.07
N VAL A 314 -8.68 11.77 8.84
CA VAL A 314 -8.23 10.75 7.86
C VAL A 314 -6.73 10.94 7.60
N PHE A 315 -6.30 12.15 7.31
CA PHE A 315 -4.90 12.49 7.05
C PHE A 315 -3.99 12.10 8.23
N PHE A 316 -4.31 12.54 9.45
CA PHE A 316 -3.52 12.18 10.63
C PHE A 316 -3.55 10.68 10.93
N SER A 317 -4.68 10.01 10.67
CA SER A 317 -4.77 8.56 10.84
C SER A 317 -3.83 7.80 9.90
N ILE A 318 -3.71 8.25 8.65
CA ILE A 318 -2.82 7.67 7.64
C ILE A 318 -1.35 7.89 8.06
N ILE A 319 -0.98 9.11 8.46
CA ILE A 319 0.40 9.43 8.88
C ILE A 319 0.77 8.70 10.18
N GLY A 320 -0.09 8.76 11.19
CA GLY A 320 0.13 8.09 12.47
C GLY A 320 0.17 6.58 12.30
N GLY A 321 -0.73 6.03 11.49
CA GLY A 321 -0.74 4.63 11.12
C GLY A 321 0.57 4.23 10.44
N LEU A 322 1.02 5.00 9.44
CA LEU A 322 2.27 4.74 8.72
C LEU A 322 3.48 4.66 9.67
N LYS A 323 3.54 5.55 10.66
CA LYS A 323 4.61 5.56 11.66
C LYS A 323 4.57 4.34 12.59
N LEU A 324 3.39 3.85 12.96
CA LEU A 324 3.21 2.75 13.92
C LEU A 324 3.25 1.36 13.27
N PHE A 325 2.63 1.22 12.11
CA PHE A 325 2.40 -0.07 11.45
C PHE A 325 3.11 -0.18 10.08
N GLY A 326 3.97 0.78 9.74
CA GLY A 326 4.61 0.85 8.44
C GLY A 326 3.57 1.02 7.33
N ILE A 327 3.86 0.49 6.14
CA ILE A 327 3.02 0.67 4.95
C ILE A 327 1.54 0.25 5.14
N LEU A 328 1.30 -0.74 6.01
CA LEU A 328 -0.04 -1.23 6.34
C LEU A 328 -0.83 -0.26 7.22
N GLY A 329 -0.15 0.66 7.88
CA GLY A 329 -0.70 1.75 8.66
C GLY A 329 -1.65 2.65 7.91
N ILE A 330 -1.54 2.70 6.58
CA ILE A 330 -2.45 3.47 5.72
C ILE A 330 -3.85 2.84 5.69
N ILE A 331 -3.94 1.54 5.95
CA ILE A 331 -5.19 0.81 6.11
C ILE A 331 -5.59 0.79 7.60
N TYR A 332 -4.67 0.45 8.50
CA TYR A 332 -4.97 0.34 9.93
C TYR A 332 -5.37 1.66 10.57
N GLY A 333 -4.69 2.76 10.23
CA GLY A 333 -4.92 4.07 10.82
C GLY A 333 -6.38 4.52 10.73
N PRO A 334 -6.94 4.64 9.51
CA PRO A 334 -8.33 5.00 9.33
C PRO A 334 -9.30 4.00 10.00
N LEU A 335 -9.00 2.71 10.00
CA LEU A 335 -9.84 1.69 10.64
C LEU A 335 -9.87 1.84 12.17
N VAL A 336 -8.72 2.08 12.80
CA VAL A 336 -8.63 2.31 14.25
C VAL A 336 -9.39 3.57 14.65
N VAL A 337 -9.21 4.67 13.90
CA VAL A 337 -9.96 5.92 14.16
C VAL A 337 -11.46 5.72 13.94
N THR A 338 -11.86 4.97 12.91
CA THR A 338 -13.28 4.64 12.67
C THR A 338 -13.87 3.84 13.83
N ALA A 339 -13.14 2.85 14.34
CA ALA A 339 -13.58 2.07 15.50
C ALA A 339 -13.78 2.97 16.72
N PHE A 340 -12.80 3.84 17.01
CA PHE A 340 -12.89 4.80 18.12
C PHE A 340 -14.10 5.74 17.99
N LEU A 341 -14.29 6.35 16.83
CA LEU A 341 -15.43 7.26 16.59
C LEU A 341 -16.76 6.51 16.70
N THR A 342 -16.83 5.30 16.17
CA THR A 342 -18.06 4.48 16.24
C THR A 342 -18.39 4.08 17.68
N LEU A 343 -17.38 3.71 18.47
CA LEU A 343 -17.57 3.41 19.90
C LEU A 343 -17.95 4.67 20.69
N THR A 344 -17.40 5.83 20.35
CA THR A 344 -17.76 7.12 20.94
C THR A 344 -19.21 7.48 20.64
N ASP A 345 -19.66 7.28 19.40
CA ASP A 345 -21.06 7.48 19.02
C ASP A 345 -21.99 6.55 19.81
N ILE A 346 -21.62 5.27 19.96
CA ILE A 346 -22.38 4.28 20.74
C ILE A 346 -22.43 4.69 22.22
N TYR A 347 -21.31 5.15 22.78
CA TYR A 347 -21.23 5.65 24.14
C TYR A 347 -22.22 6.79 24.38
N HIS A 348 -22.20 7.82 23.53
CA HIS A 348 -23.12 8.96 23.65
C HIS A 348 -24.59 8.58 23.44
N SER A 349 -24.88 7.68 22.50
CA SER A 349 -26.27 7.29 22.20
C SER A 349 -26.88 6.39 23.28
N SER A 350 -26.10 5.51 23.88
CA SER A 350 -26.62 4.38 24.66
C SER A 350 -26.15 4.35 26.11
N TYR A 351 -24.94 4.82 26.41
CA TYR A 351 -24.31 4.63 27.72
C TYR A 351 -24.19 5.93 28.54
N GLN A 352 -24.13 7.10 27.91
CA GLN A 352 -24.03 8.39 28.62
C GLN A 352 -25.16 8.58 29.63
N LYS A 353 -26.40 8.22 29.25
CA LYS A 353 -27.57 8.32 30.14
C LYS A 353 -27.52 7.41 31.37
N MET A 354 -26.72 6.34 31.34
CA MET A 354 -26.52 5.44 32.49
C MET A 354 -25.46 5.97 33.46
N ILE A 355 -24.52 6.78 32.96
CA ILE A 355 -23.40 7.31 33.75
C ILE A 355 -23.76 8.68 34.35
N GLU A 356 -24.50 9.51 33.61
CA GLU A 356 -25.07 10.77 34.09
C GLU A 356 -26.59 10.63 34.22
N PRO A 357 -27.11 9.97 35.27
CA PRO A 357 -28.54 9.97 35.53
C PRO A 357 -28.94 11.42 35.79
N MET A 358 -29.74 11.98 34.88
CA MET A 358 -30.12 13.39 34.78
C MET A 358 -29.92 14.19 36.07
N ARG A 359 -29.02 15.17 36.03
CA ARG A 359 -29.03 16.26 37.02
C ARG A 359 -30.39 16.96 36.85
N LYS A 360 -31.30 16.65 37.78
CA LYS A 360 -32.67 17.18 37.84
C LYS A 360 -32.69 18.70 37.74
#